data_AF-A0A8H5I1E3-F1
#
_entry.id   AF-A0A8H5I1E3-F1
#
_cell.length_a   1.000
_cell.length_b   1.000
_cell.length_c   1.000
_cell.angle_alpha   90.00
_cell.angle_beta   90.00
_cell.angle_gamma   90.00
#
_symmetry.space_group_name_H-M   'P 1'
#
loop_
_entity.id
_entity.type
_entity.pdbx_description
1 polymer ?
#
loop_
_entity_poly.entity_id
_entity_poly.type
_entity_poly.pdbx_seq_one_letter_code
_entity_poly.pdbx_strand_id
1 'polypeptide(L)'
;MIGALASASLTSYGSGLLRFHQFCDKMGIPKADCMPADDQLIIGFIGFYLGEVGGSCVKNWLSGLCAWHDFHDAPWPSDSWRIRFARTGARIAGSHHRRPARNSITLAHMLALYFKLNFSLPFHCTVWAVACMAFWGCCHLGELTVPSANAFNPKFHPFLSVSPGLKPPKKLELPL
;
A
#
# COMPACT_ATOMS: atom_id res chain seq x y z
N MET A 1 3.45 17.34 -13.55
CA MET A 1 3.53 15.86 -13.55
C MET A 1 3.09 15.22 -12.21
N ILE A 2 3.28 15.88 -11.05
CA ILE A 2 2.92 15.35 -9.72
C ILE A 2 1.40 15.17 -9.51
N GLY A 3 0.58 16.03 -10.14
CA GLY A 3 -0.90 15.95 -10.05
C GLY A 3 -1.54 14.76 -10.77
N ALA A 4 -0.76 13.97 -11.53
CA ALA A 4 -1.26 12.79 -12.24
C ALA A 4 -1.08 11.48 -11.44
N LEU A 5 -0.41 11.52 -10.28
CA LEU A 5 -0.13 10.35 -9.45
C LEU A 5 -1.15 10.22 -8.31
N ALA A 6 -1.63 9.01 -8.06
CA ALA A 6 -2.47 8.72 -6.91
C ALA A 6 -1.72 9.02 -5.59
N SER A 7 -2.42 9.56 -4.58
CA SER A 7 -1.83 9.95 -3.29
C SER A 7 -1.06 8.82 -2.60
N ALA A 8 -1.56 7.58 -2.66
CA ALA A 8 -0.87 6.40 -2.14
C ALA A 8 0.46 6.09 -2.88
N SER A 9 0.53 6.37 -4.18
CA SER A 9 1.75 6.22 -4.97
C SER A 9 2.78 7.28 -4.59
N LEU A 10 2.34 8.52 -4.32
CA LEU A 10 3.23 9.59 -3.82
C LEU A 10 3.86 9.24 -2.47
N THR A 11 3.08 8.72 -1.53
CA THR A 11 3.62 8.28 -0.23
C THR A 11 4.65 7.15 -0.39
N SER A 12 4.39 6.22 -1.30
CA SER A 12 5.30 5.10 -1.56
C SER A 12 6.61 5.57 -2.19
N TYR A 13 6.57 6.50 -3.14
CA TYR A 13 7.75 7.11 -3.75
C TYR A 13 8.56 7.95 -2.76
N GLY A 14 7.88 8.78 -1.96
CA GLY A 14 8.53 9.58 -0.91
C GLY A 14 9.29 8.73 0.11
N SER A 15 8.77 7.54 0.43
CA SER A 15 9.47 6.61 1.34
C SER A 15 10.80 6.11 0.77
N GLY A 16 10.89 5.89 -0.54
CA GLY A 16 12.12 5.47 -1.21
C GLY A 16 13.20 6.55 -1.16
N LEU A 17 12.81 7.78 -1.48
CA LEU A 17 13.71 8.94 -1.42
C LEU A 17 14.23 9.19 -0.02
N LEU A 18 13.36 9.15 0.97
CA LEU A 18 13.75 9.33 2.36
C LEU A 18 14.80 8.30 2.79
N ARG A 19 14.59 7.03 2.43
CA ARG A 19 15.54 5.95 2.77
C ARG A 19 16.86 6.09 2.03
N PHE A 20 16.83 6.52 0.77
CA PHE A 20 18.03 6.79 0.01
C PHE A 20 18.86 7.93 0.63
N HIS A 21 18.24 9.07 0.95
CA HIS A 21 18.94 10.16 1.60
C HIS A 21 19.48 9.78 2.98
N GLN A 22 18.73 9.01 3.78
CA GLN A 22 19.23 8.48 5.06
C GLN A 22 20.46 7.59 4.89
N PHE A 23 20.50 6.80 3.82
CA PHE A 23 21.69 6.02 3.46
C PHE A 23 22.85 6.93 3.06
N CYS A 24 22.62 7.93 2.19
CA CYS A 24 23.63 8.89 1.78
C CYS A 24 24.23 9.64 2.98
N ASP A 25 23.40 10.13 3.90
CA ASP A 25 23.82 10.81 5.12
C ASP A 25 24.70 9.89 6.00
N LYS A 26 24.32 8.62 6.16
CA LYS A 26 25.10 7.63 6.93
C LYS A 26 26.43 7.28 6.30
N MET A 27 26.49 7.23 4.97
CA MET A 27 27.71 6.93 4.22
C MET A 27 28.58 8.17 3.99
N GLY A 28 28.16 9.35 4.46
CA GLY A 28 28.88 10.60 4.30
C GLY A 28 28.92 11.10 2.85
N ILE A 29 27.94 10.72 2.04
CA ILE A 29 27.88 11.10 0.63
C ILE A 29 27.32 12.53 0.52
N PRO A 30 28.06 13.46 -0.11
CA PRO A 30 27.57 14.81 -0.34
C PRO A 30 26.25 14.80 -1.12
N LYS A 31 25.33 15.72 -0.78
CA LYS A 31 24.03 15.82 -1.47
C LYS A 31 24.16 16.06 -2.97
N ALA A 32 25.23 16.74 -3.40
CA ALA A 32 25.53 16.97 -4.81
C ALA A 32 25.83 15.67 -5.57
N ASP A 33 26.38 14.66 -4.88
CA ASP A 33 26.75 13.37 -5.49
C ASP A 33 25.62 12.34 -5.39
N CYS A 34 24.49 12.70 -4.78
CA CYS A 34 23.29 11.85 -4.71
C CYS A 34 22.50 11.82 -6.03
N MET A 35 22.77 12.78 -6.93
CA MET A 35 22.12 12.90 -8.24
C MET A 35 23.12 13.43 -9.29
N PRO A 36 23.34 12.72 -10.42
CA PRO A 36 22.79 11.41 -10.75
C PRO A 36 23.38 10.30 -9.88
N ALA A 37 22.54 9.37 -9.43
CA ALA A 37 23.01 8.21 -8.68
C ALA A 37 23.64 7.20 -9.62
N ASP A 38 24.96 7.03 -9.53
CA ASP A 38 25.68 6.00 -10.27
C ASP A 38 25.28 4.58 -9.83
N ASP A 39 25.56 3.60 -10.69
CA ASP A 39 25.41 2.18 -10.43
C ASP A 39 25.95 1.77 -9.06
N GLN A 40 27.16 2.19 -8.72
CA GLN A 40 27.78 1.80 -7.45
C GLN A 40 27.01 2.34 -6.25
N LEU A 41 26.49 3.55 -6.36
CA LEU A 41 25.73 4.18 -5.29
C LEU A 41 24.40 3.45 -5.06
N ILE A 42 23.70 3.08 -6.14
CA ILE A 42 22.45 2.34 -6.07
C ILE A 42 22.68 0.92 -5.53
N ILE A 43 23.74 0.24 -5.96
CA ILE A 43 24.11 -1.09 -5.44
C ILE A 43 24.47 -1.00 -3.96
N GLY A 44 25.23 0.02 -3.56
CA GLY A 44 25.58 0.29 -2.17
C GLY A 44 24.33 0.50 -1.31
N PHE A 45 23.36 1.27 -1.81
CA PHE A 45 22.06 1.47 -1.15
C PHE A 45 21.29 0.15 -0.98
N ILE A 46 21.22 -0.68 -2.03
CA ILE A 46 20.56 -2.00 -1.95
C ILE A 46 21.31 -2.92 -0.97
N GLY A 47 22.64 -2.90 -1.00
CA GLY A 47 23.52 -3.68 -0.14
C GLY A 47 23.40 -3.29 1.34
N PHE A 48 23.25 -2.01 1.62
CA PHE A 48 23.08 -1.49 2.98
C PHE A 48 21.81 -2.04 3.66
N TYR A 49 20.72 -2.20 2.91
CA TYR A 49 19.46 -2.76 3.41
C TYR A 49 19.27 -4.24 3.08
N LEU A 50 20.35 -4.94 2.72
CA LEU A 50 20.29 -6.32 2.27
C LEU A 50 19.84 -7.23 3.42
N GLY A 51 18.72 -7.92 3.23
CA GLY A 51 18.16 -8.84 4.23
C GLY A 51 17.38 -8.15 5.36
N GLU A 52 17.57 -6.86 5.62
CA GLU A 52 16.79 -6.09 6.61
C GLU A 52 15.35 -5.84 6.17
N VAL A 53 15.11 -5.81 4.85
CA VAL A 53 13.78 -5.56 4.28
C VAL A 53 13.42 -6.58 3.22
N GLY A 54 12.12 -6.76 3.00
CA GLY A 54 11.62 -7.61 1.92
C GLY A 54 11.97 -7.04 0.53
N GLY A 55 12.19 -7.92 -0.45
CA GLY A 55 12.57 -7.50 -1.81
C GLY A 55 11.52 -6.62 -2.53
N SER A 56 10.24 -6.70 -2.14
CA SER A 56 9.20 -5.77 -2.62
C SER A 56 9.42 -4.34 -2.12
N CYS A 57 9.97 -4.17 -0.91
CA CYS A 57 10.30 -2.88 -0.33
C CYS A 57 11.40 -2.18 -1.14
N VAL A 58 12.51 -2.88 -1.38
CA VAL A 58 13.62 -2.40 -2.21
C VAL A 58 13.15 -2.03 -3.61
N LYS A 59 12.31 -2.88 -4.23
CA LYS A 59 11.70 -2.58 -5.54
C LYS A 59 10.95 -1.24 -5.51
N ASN A 60 10.11 -1.03 -4.50
CA ASN A 60 9.32 0.20 -4.39
C ASN A 60 10.21 1.44 -4.18
N TRP A 61 11.26 1.31 -3.38
CA TRP A 61 12.22 2.39 -3.17
C TRP A 61 12.94 2.77 -4.46
N LEU A 62 13.42 1.79 -5.23
CA LEU A 62 14.05 2.03 -6.52
C LEU A 62 13.09 2.66 -7.54
N SER A 63 11.80 2.29 -7.53
CA SER A 63 10.81 2.97 -8.37
C SER A 63 10.66 4.45 -8.01
N GLY A 64 10.69 4.78 -6.71
CA GLY A 64 10.69 6.18 -6.27
C GLY A 64 11.96 6.93 -6.67
N LEU A 65 13.11 6.26 -6.57
CA LEU A 65 14.39 6.84 -6.96
C LEU A 65 14.47 7.08 -8.48
N CYS A 66 14.00 6.14 -9.30
CA CYS A 66 13.87 6.29 -10.75
C CYS A 66 12.97 7.49 -11.10
N ALA A 67 11.78 7.58 -10.48
CA ALA A 67 10.87 8.70 -10.72
C ALA A 67 11.46 10.06 -10.30
N TRP A 68 12.32 10.08 -9.28
CA TRP A 68 13.04 11.29 -8.88
C TRP A 68 14.13 11.70 -9.86
N HIS A 69 14.82 10.74 -10.49
CA HIS A 69 15.74 11.01 -11.60
C HIS A 69 14.99 11.55 -12.81
N ASP A 70 13.87 10.92 -13.18
CA ASP A 70 13.01 11.36 -14.29
C ASP A 70 12.49 12.79 -14.05
N PHE A 71 12.16 13.15 -12.80
CA PHE A 71 11.70 14.50 -12.47
C PHE A 71 12.78 15.59 -12.58
N HIS A 72 14.04 15.24 -12.35
CA HIS A 72 15.18 16.18 -12.42
C HIS A 72 15.93 16.09 -13.76
N ASP A 73 15.36 15.38 -14.75
CA ASP A 73 16.00 15.11 -16.04
C ASP A 73 17.43 14.51 -15.88
N ALA A 74 17.62 13.71 -14.84
CA ALA A 74 18.91 13.09 -14.52
C ALA A 74 19.00 11.67 -15.09
N PRO A 75 20.19 11.22 -15.55
CA PRO A 75 20.35 9.89 -16.11
C PRO A 75 20.12 8.81 -15.05
N TRP A 76 19.28 7.82 -15.37
CA TRP A 76 19.04 6.64 -14.54
C TRP A 76 19.61 5.38 -15.22
N PRO A 77 20.40 4.55 -14.53
CA PRO A 77 21.00 3.35 -15.12
C PRO A 77 19.99 2.17 -15.18
N SER A 78 19.00 2.29 -16.06
CA SER A 78 17.89 1.34 -16.19
C SER A 78 18.32 -0.08 -16.60
N ASP A 79 19.38 -0.21 -17.41
CA ASP A 79 19.84 -1.50 -17.94
C ASP A 79 21.08 -2.07 -17.23
N SER A 80 21.42 -1.55 -16.05
CA SER A 80 22.57 -2.08 -15.29
C SER A 80 22.31 -3.52 -14.81
N TRP A 81 23.07 -4.48 -15.35
CA TRP A 81 23.05 -5.86 -14.88
C TRP A 81 23.44 -5.99 -13.41
N ARG A 82 24.28 -5.07 -12.90
CA ARG A 82 24.74 -5.06 -11.51
C ARG A 82 23.60 -4.69 -10.55
N ILE A 83 22.77 -3.71 -10.91
CA ILE A 83 21.57 -3.35 -10.13
C ILE A 83 20.57 -4.52 -10.15
N ARG A 84 20.39 -5.18 -11.30
CA ARG A 84 19.52 -6.37 -11.42
C ARG A 84 20.03 -7.53 -10.54
N PHE A 85 21.34 -7.73 -10.50
CA PHE A 85 21.98 -8.73 -9.64
C PHE A 85 21.79 -8.38 -8.16
N ALA A 86 22.10 -7.15 -7.74
CA ALA A 86 21.91 -6.68 -6.37
C ALA A 86 20.45 -6.81 -5.91
N ARG A 87 19.49 -6.45 -6.75
CA ARG A 87 18.05 -6.62 -6.47
C ARG A 87 17.66 -8.09 -6.32
N THR A 88 18.28 -8.98 -7.08
CA THR A 88 18.07 -10.43 -6.93
C THR A 88 18.61 -10.92 -5.59
N GLY A 89 19.80 -10.47 -5.20
CA GLY A 89 20.38 -10.72 -3.87
C GLY A 89 19.45 -10.24 -2.76
N ALA A 90 18.95 -9.00 -2.83
CA ALA A 90 18.03 -8.44 -1.84
C ALA A 90 16.70 -9.20 -1.75
N ARG A 91 16.18 -9.71 -2.88
CA ARG A 91 14.99 -10.55 -2.89
C ARG A 91 15.22 -11.88 -2.17
N ILE A 92 16.40 -12.49 -2.35
CA ILE A 92 16.75 -13.78 -1.73
C ILE A 92 16.99 -13.58 -0.23
N ALA A 93 17.83 -12.60 0.14
CA ALA A 93 18.13 -12.28 1.53
C ALA A 93 16.88 -11.84 2.32
N GLY A 94 16.01 -11.03 1.69
CA GLY A 94 14.77 -10.56 2.28
C GLY A 94 13.62 -11.58 2.23
N SER A 95 13.86 -12.83 1.85
CA SER A 95 12.80 -13.85 1.72
C SER A 95 12.10 -14.16 3.05
N HIS A 96 12.81 -14.04 4.18
CA HIS A 96 12.25 -14.23 5.52
C HIS A 96 11.22 -13.15 5.90
N HIS A 97 11.25 -11.99 5.25
CA HIS A 97 10.25 -10.93 5.43
C HIS A 97 8.96 -11.18 4.64
N ARG A 98 8.93 -12.24 3.79
CA ARG A 98 7.75 -12.57 2.99
C ARG A 98 6.70 -13.23 3.86
N ARG A 99 5.51 -12.62 3.90
CA ARG A 99 4.33 -13.24 4.53
C ARG A 99 3.92 -14.50 3.76
N PRO A 100 3.46 -15.55 4.46
CA PRO A 100 2.90 -16.72 3.80
C PRO A 100 1.73 -16.31 2.90
N ALA A 101 1.53 -17.06 1.81
CA ALA A 101 0.38 -16.87 0.95
C ALA A 101 -0.90 -17.01 1.79
N ARG A 102 -1.82 -16.05 1.65
CA ARG A 102 -3.13 -16.15 2.30
C ARG A 102 -3.96 -17.17 1.54
N ASN A 103 -4.60 -18.09 2.26
CA ASN A 103 -5.54 -19.04 1.66
C ASN A 103 -6.68 -18.28 1.00
N SER A 104 -7.22 -18.83 -0.09
CA SER A 104 -8.43 -18.29 -0.72
C SER A 104 -9.59 -18.34 0.27
N ILE A 105 -10.50 -17.38 0.15
CA ILE A 105 -11.78 -17.44 0.87
C ILE A 105 -12.59 -18.57 0.23
N THR A 106 -13.11 -19.48 1.05
CA THR A 106 -13.92 -20.63 0.60
C THR A 106 -15.36 -20.46 1.05
N LEU A 107 -16.26 -21.27 0.49
CA LEU A 107 -17.67 -21.30 0.92
C LEU A 107 -17.80 -21.66 2.42
N ALA A 108 -16.90 -22.48 2.95
CA ALA A 108 -16.86 -22.80 4.38
C ALA A 108 -16.63 -21.54 5.24
N HIS A 109 -15.75 -20.62 4.80
CA HIS A 109 -15.56 -19.34 5.48
C HIS A 109 -16.83 -18.47 5.41
N MET A 110 -17.52 -18.45 4.28
CA MET A 110 -18.79 -17.72 4.13
C MET A 110 -19.88 -18.29 5.04
N LEU A 111 -20.01 -19.62 5.13
CA LEU A 111 -20.97 -20.27 6.03
C LEU A 111 -20.64 -20.01 7.50
N ALA A 112 -19.35 -20.10 7.87
CA ALA A 112 -18.91 -19.78 9.23
C ALA A 112 -19.24 -18.33 9.61
N LEU A 113 -19.07 -17.39 8.68
CA LEU A 113 -19.47 -15.99 8.86
C LEU A 113 -21.00 -15.88 9.03
N TYR A 114 -21.78 -16.51 8.15
CA TYR A 114 -23.25 -16.48 8.20
C TYR A 114 -23.80 -16.91 9.56
N PHE A 115 -23.32 -18.04 10.10
CA PHE A 115 -23.80 -18.57 11.38
C PHE A 115 -23.44 -17.71 12.60
N LYS A 116 -22.46 -16.81 12.48
CA LYS A 116 -22.05 -15.90 13.56
C LYS A 116 -22.72 -14.53 13.49
N LEU A 117 -23.41 -14.21 12.40
CA LEU A 117 -24.08 -12.92 12.22
C LEU A 117 -25.48 -12.95 12.82
N ASN A 118 -25.87 -11.86 13.49
CA ASN A 118 -27.24 -11.67 13.95
C ASN A 118 -28.03 -10.81 12.95
N PHE A 119 -28.90 -11.43 12.16
CA PHE A 119 -29.70 -10.76 11.13
C PHE A 119 -30.81 -9.84 11.66
N SER A 120 -30.99 -9.77 12.99
CA SER A 120 -31.84 -8.74 13.61
C SER A 120 -31.15 -7.37 13.63
N LEU A 121 -29.83 -7.33 13.47
CA LEU A 121 -29.03 -6.10 13.47
C LEU A 121 -28.75 -5.64 12.03
N PRO A 122 -29.21 -4.44 11.61
CA PRO A 122 -28.97 -3.91 10.26
C PRO A 122 -27.49 -3.91 9.86
N PHE A 123 -26.59 -3.64 10.80
CA PHE A 123 -25.14 -3.68 10.57
C PHE A 123 -24.66 -5.07 10.11
N HIS A 124 -25.09 -6.14 10.80
CA HIS A 124 -24.70 -7.51 10.44
C HIS A 124 -25.25 -7.92 9.08
N CYS A 125 -26.46 -7.47 8.73
CA CYS A 125 -27.02 -7.66 7.38
C CYS A 125 -26.16 -6.95 6.31
N THR A 126 -25.71 -5.72 6.56
CA THR A 126 -24.81 -5.01 5.62
C THR A 126 -23.45 -5.69 5.49
N VAL A 127 -22.87 -6.21 6.58
CA VAL A 127 -21.63 -6.98 6.54
C VAL A 127 -21.80 -8.23 5.68
N TRP A 128 -22.92 -8.95 5.83
CA TRP A 128 -23.22 -10.12 5.00
C TRP A 128 -23.36 -9.76 3.52
N ALA A 129 -24.11 -8.70 3.20
CA ALA A 129 -24.30 -8.24 1.83
C ALA A 129 -22.96 -7.87 1.17
N VAL A 130 -22.10 -7.11 1.86
CA VAL A 130 -20.76 -6.75 1.37
C VAL A 130 -19.88 -7.99 1.19
N ALA A 131 -19.92 -8.95 2.11
CA ALA A 131 -19.18 -10.20 1.99
C ALA A 131 -19.62 -11.01 0.76
N CYS A 132 -20.92 -11.12 0.50
CA CYS A 132 -21.45 -11.79 -0.69
C CYS A 132 -21.03 -11.08 -1.98
N MET A 133 -21.12 -9.75 -2.03
CA MET A 133 -20.68 -8.96 -3.20
C MET A 133 -19.18 -9.11 -3.46
N ALA A 134 -18.35 -9.09 -2.41
CA ALA A 134 -16.90 -9.30 -2.55
C ALA A 134 -16.57 -10.72 -3.03
N PHE A 135 -17.24 -11.74 -2.47
CA PHE A 135 -16.97 -13.14 -2.77
C PHE A 135 -17.43 -13.54 -4.19
N TRP A 136 -18.65 -13.19 -4.57
CA TRP A 136 -19.23 -13.58 -5.87
C TRP A 136 -18.93 -12.59 -6.99
N GLY A 137 -18.79 -11.31 -6.66
CA GLY A 137 -18.40 -10.27 -7.62
C GLY A 137 -16.89 -10.19 -7.85
N CYS A 138 -16.09 -10.93 -7.10
CA CYS A 138 -14.63 -10.84 -7.09
C CYS A 138 -14.12 -9.39 -6.86
N CYS A 139 -14.88 -8.58 -6.13
CA CYS A 139 -14.58 -7.18 -5.89
C CYS A 139 -13.60 -7.00 -4.73
N HIS A 140 -12.77 -5.97 -4.79
CA HIS A 140 -11.96 -5.59 -3.63
C HIS A 140 -12.82 -4.91 -2.56
N LEU A 141 -12.54 -5.16 -1.28
CA LEU A 141 -13.30 -4.51 -0.20
C LEU A 141 -13.23 -2.97 -0.29
N GLY A 142 -12.10 -2.42 -0.71
CA GLY A 142 -11.95 -0.97 -0.88
C GLY A 142 -12.80 -0.36 -2.00
N GLU A 143 -13.42 -1.17 -2.86
CA GLU A 143 -14.39 -0.72 -3.87
C GLU A 143 -15.81 -0.72 -3.30
N LEU A 144 -16.09 -1.61 -2.35
CA LEU A 144 -17.42 -1.79 -1.75
C LEU A 144 -17.61 -0.96 -0.48
N THR A 145 -16.53 -0.63 0.22
CA THR A 145 -16.57 0.12 1.48
C THR A 145 -16.10 1.55 1.32
N VAL A 146 -16.67 2.43 2.15
CA VAL A 146 -16.35 3.84 2.13
C VAL A 146 -15.11 4.11 2.99
N PRO A 147 -14.11 4.87 2.51
CA PRO A 147 -12.91 5.16 3.29
C PRO A 147 -13.18 6.06 4.52
N SER A 148 -14.27 6.83 4.53
CA SER A 148 -14.67 7.64 5.68
C SER A 148 -16.18 7.86 5.72
N ALA A 149 -16.74 8.14 6.90
CA ALA A 149 -18.17 8.44 7.07
C ALA A 149 -18.62 9.66 6.23
N ASN A 150 -17.73 10.62 6.00
CA ASN A 150 -18.03 11.83 5.21
C ASN A 150 -18.07 11.59 3.69
N ALA A 151 -17.53 10.46 3.21
CA ALA A 151 -17.56 10.09 1.80
C ALA A 151 -18.74 9.15 1.46
N PHE A 152 -19.68 8.97 2.40
CA PHE A 152 -20.81 8.06 2.22
C PHE A 152 -21.82 8.63 1.22
N ASN A 153 -22.01 7.91 0.11
CA ASN A 153 -23.07 8.17 -0.84
C ASN A 153 -24.15 7.08 -0.79
N PRO A 154 -25.39 7.38 -0.36
CA PRO A 154 -26.47 6.38 -0.25
C PRO A 154 -26.87 5.77 -1.61
N LYS A 155 -26.52 6.39 -2.74
CA LYS A 155 -26.82 5.84 -4.08
C LYS A 155 -25.96 4.62 -4.43
N PHE A 156 -24.74 4.57 -3.91
CA PHE A 156 -23.73 3.57 -4.32
C PHE A 156 -23.33 2.62 -3.20
N HIS A 157 -23.50 3.03 -1.94
CA HIS A 157 -23.06 2.23 -0.81
C HIS A 157 -24.23 1.49 -0.14
N PRO A 158 -24.06 0.20 0.21
CA PRO A 158 -25.09 -0.56 0.87
C PRO A 158 -25.34 0.01 2.27
N PHE A 159 -26.57 0.44 2.53
CA PHE A 159 -27.08 0.78 3.86
C PHE A 159 -28.50 0.25 3.99
N LEU A 160 -28.85 -0.25 5.18
CA LEU A 160 -30.23 -0.60 5.45
C LEU A 160 -30.97 0.68 5.89
N SER A 161 -31.88 1.19 5.09
CA SER A 161 -32.82 2.22 5.54
C SER A 161 -33.94 1.56 6.37
N VAL A 162 -33.80 1.55 7.69
CA VAL A 162 -35.00 1.51 8.53
C VAL A 162 -35.41 2.98 8.71
N SER A 163 -36.54 3.40 8.15
CA SER A 163 -37.01 4.79 8.19
C SER A 163 -38.49 4.84 8.55
N PRO A 164 -38.95 5.87 9.29
CA PRO A 164 -38.53 7.26 9.10
C PRO A 164 -37.99 7.98 10.35
N GLY A 165 -36.87 8.70 10.20
CA GLY A 165 -36.54 9.83 11.09
C GLY A 165 -35.14 9.89 11.72
N LEU A 166 -34.07 9.31 11.15
CA LEU A 166 -32.74 9.42 11.76
C LEU A 166 -31.92 10.58 11.19
N LYS A 167 -31.75 11.63 12.02
CA LYS A 167 -30.78 12.73 11.82
C LYS A 167 -29.35 12.19 11.71
N PRO A 168 -28.45 12.87 10.98
CA PRO A 168 -27.04 12.46 10.87
C PRO A 168 -26.39 12.36 12.26
N PRO A 169 -25.42 11.46 12.46
CA PRO A 169 -24.77 11.27 13.75
C PRO A 169 -24.08 12.58 14.17
N LYS A 170 -24.50 13.14 15.30
CA LYS A 170 -23.76 14.21 15.97
C LYS A 170 -22.38 13.65 16.34
N LYS A 171 -21.35 14.46 16.11
CA LYS A 171 -19.97 14.25 16.60
C LYS A 171 -20.02 13.67 18.01
N LEU A 172 -19.42 12.49 18.19
CA LEU A 172 -19.10 12.00 19.53
C LEU A 172 -17.97 12.91 20.04
N GLU A 173 -18.33 13.90 20.87
CA GLU A 173 -17.34 14.58 21.70
C GLU A 173 -16.97 13.60 22.82
N LEU A 174 -15.73 13.12 22.77
CA LEU A 174 -15.10 12.40 23.87
C LEU A 174 -14.74 13.44 24.94
N PRO A 175 -15.18 13.28 26.21
CA PRO A 175 -14.64 14.08 27.30
C PRO A 175 -13.17 13.69 27.53
N LEU A 176 -12.36 14.71 27.81
CA LEU A 176 -10.95 14.66 28.17
C LEU A 176 -10.61 13.58 29.21
#